data_AF-A0A269PDG2-F1
#
_entry.id   AF-A0A269PDG2-F1
#
_cell.length_a   1.000
_cell.length_b   1.000
_cell.length_c   1.000
_cell.angle_alpha   90.00
_cell.angle_beta   90.00
_cell.angle_gamma   90.00
#
_symmetry.space_group_name_H-M   'P 1'
#
loop_
_entity.id
_entity.type
_entity.pdbx_description
1 polymer ?
#
loop_
_entity_poly.entity_id
_entity_poly.type
_entity_poly.pdbx_seq_one_letter_code
_entity_poly.pdbx_strand_id
1 'polypeptide(L)'
;MKRLDRERKTKTLIFVFFFFMLAFIVCTALQLTLSQWWLSGLSFVFVVISLVAWAQIRAENGNADSIPDDLLDEYERSVLDTWRKRAMKVFALLNGIGGFAFMLTGELIDHPGSTALIAAGYFMLFTFLIVYPLPMIAYAITFNRKED
;
A
#
# COMPACT_ATOMS: atom_id res chain seq x y z
N MET A 1 24.92 17.19 -9.97
CA MET A 1 23.84 17.62 -9.05
C MET A 1 22.53 16.84 -9.15
N LYS A 2 22.16 16.18 -10.26
CA LYS A 2 20.81 15.58 -10.44
C LYS A 2 20.47 14.30 -9.63
N ARG A 3 21.45 13.47 -9.22
CA ARG A 3 21.17 12.16 -8.59
C ARG A 3 20.81 12.23 -7.10
N LEU A 4 21.51 13.07 -6.32
CA LEU A 4 21.21 13.28 -4.89
C LEU A 4 19.81 13.87 -4.67
N ASP A 5 19.34 14.70 -5.61
CA ASP A 5 17.98 15.25 -5.56
C ASP A 5 16.93 14.17 -5.86
N ARG A 6 17.21 13.24 -6.78
CA ARG A 6 16.32 12.13 -7.10
C ARG A 6 16.15 11.18 -5.92
N GLU A 7 17.24 10.78 -5.27
CA GLU A 7 17.17 9.91 -4.08
C GLU A 7 16.35 10.55 -2.95
N ARG A 8 16.65 11.82 -2.63
CA ARG A 8 15.90 12.57 -1.60
C ARG A 8 14.44 12.69 -1.96
N LYS A 9 14.12 12.98 -3.22
CA LYS A 9 12.74 13.06 -3.71
C LYS A 9 12.01 11.71 -3.57
N THR A 10 12.64 10.60 -3.98
CA THR A 10 12.06 9.25 -3.86
C THR A 10 11.80 8.90 -2.39
N LYS A 11 12.75 9.16 -1.49
CA LYS A 11 12.56 8.93 -0.05
C LYS A 11 11.41 9.75 0.52
N THR A 12 11.33 11.03 0.15
CA THR A 12 10.23 11.92 0.56
C THR A 12 8.88 11.45 0.03
N LEU A 13 8.80 11.05 -1.24
CA LEU A 13 7.56 10.53 -1.83
C LEU A 13 7.10 9.23 -1.18
N ILE A 14 8.02 8.31 -0.90
CA ILE A 14 7.72 7.06 -0.19
C ILE A 14 7.21 7.36 1.22
N PHE A 15 7.85 8.30 1.92
CA PHE A 15 7.41 8.73 3.24
C PHE A 15 6.00 9.34 3.21
N VAL A 16 5.75 10.28 2.29
CA VAL A 16 4.42 10.90 2.09
C VAL A 16 3.38 9.82 1.78
N PHE A 17 3.68 8.90 0.86
CA PHE A 17 2.79 7.81 0.49
C PHE A 17 2.34 6.98 1.71
N PHE A 18 3.29 6.45 2.48
CA PHE A 18 2.99 5.60 3.63
C PHE A 18 2.39 6.38 4.81
N PHE A 19 2.85 7.60 5.06
CA PHE A 19 2.33 8.43 6.15
C PHE A 19 0.85 8.76 5.94
N PHE A 20 0.49 9.24 4.74
CA PHE A 20 -0.90 9.57 4.44
C PHE A 20 -1.77 8.31 4.27
N MET A 21 -1.21 7.18 3.82
CA MET A 21 -1.93 5.91 3.82
C MET A 21 -2.24 5.43 5.25
N LEU A 22 -1.28 5.54 6.18
CA LEU A 22 -1.51 5.21 7.58
C LEU A 22 -2.55 6.14 8.20
N ALA A 23 -2.45 7.45 7.95
CA ALA A 23 -3.40 8.43 8.43
C ALA A 23 -4.82 8.15 7.90
N PHE A 24 -4.95 7.77 6.62
CA PHE A 24 -6.22 7.31 6.04
C PHE A 24 -6.80 6.12 6.80
N ILE A 25 -6.00 5.06 7.04
CA ILE A 25 -6.43 3.87 7.78
C ILE A 25 -6.90 4.22 9.20
N VAL A 26 -6.14 5.04 9.92
CA VAL A 26 -6.47 5.47 11.29
C VAL A 26 -7.76 6.30 11.29
N CYS A 27 -7.93 7.23 10.35
CA CYS A 27 -9.14 8.03 10.27
C CYS A 27 -10.37 7.21 9.91
N THR A 28 -10.24 6.20 9.05
CA THR A 28 -11.35 5.26 8.76
C THR A 28 -11.70 4.43 9.99
N ALA A 29 -10.72 3.95 10.76
CA ALA A 29 -10.97 3.24 12.01
C ALA A 29 -11.66 4.12 13.07
N LEU A 30 -11.23 5.38 13.20
CA LEU A 30 -11.86 6.37 14.08
C LEU A 30 -13.28 6.73 13.60
N GLN A 31 -13.51 6.81 12.30
CA GLN A 31 -14.83 7.06 11.74
C GLN A 31 -15.83 5.96 12.14
N LEU A 32 -15.40 4.69 12.09
CA LEU A 32 -16.23 3.55 12.46
C LEU A 32 -16.59 3.53 13.96
N THR A 33 -15.78 4.15 14.82
CA THR A 33 -15.99 4.15 16.28
C THR A 33 -16.68 5.41 16.79
N LEU A 34 -16.34 6.58 16.25
CA LEU A 34 -16.84 7.88 16.71
C LEU A 34 -17.97 8.45 15.86
N SER A 35 -18.23 7.86 14.68
CA SER A 35 -19.29 8.24 13.73
C SER A 35 -19.31 9.75 13.36
N GLN A 36 -18.13 10.40 13.35
CA GLN A 36 -18.01 11.82 13.03
C GLN A 36 -17.87 12.06 11.53
N TRP A 37 -18.70 12.93 10.96
CA TRP A 37 -18.72 13.21 9.52
C TRP A 37 -17.40 13.82 8.99
N TRP A 38 -16.73 14.65 9.79
CA TRP A 38 -15.48 15.32 9.39
C TRP A 38 -14.32 14.34 9.20
N LEU A 39 -14.34 13.19 9.90
CA LEU A 39 -13.34 12.12 9.73
C LEU A 39 -13.41 11.50 8.33
N SER A 40 -14.61 11.44 7.74
CA SER A 40 -14.81 10.94 6.37
C SER A 40 -14.22 11.90 5.33
N GLY A 41 -14.37 13.21 5.54
CA GLY A 41 -13.76 14.20 4.65
C GLY A 41 -12.24 14.18 4.73
N LEU A 42 -11.71 14.04 5.94
CA LEU A 42 -10.27 14.03 6.20
C LEU A 42 -9.60 12.73 5.72
N SER A 43 -10.24 11.57 5.88
CA SER A 43 -9.78 10.30 5.32
C SER A 43 -9.71 10.35 3.79
N PHE A 44 -10.71 10.98 3.14
CA PHE A 44 -10.70 11.18 1.69
C PHE A 44 -9.51 12.06 1.22
N VAL A 45 -9.21 13.15 1.93
CA VAL A 45 -8.05 13.99 1.62
C VAL A 45 -6.75 13.20 1.74
N PHE A 46 -6.60 12.39 2.80
CA PHE A 46 -5.40 11.60 3.01
C PHE A 46 -5.18 10.53 1.96
N VAL A 47 -6.23 9.80 1.55
CA VAL A 47 -6.09 8.81 0.48
C VAL A 47 -5.73 9.47 -0.86
N VAL A 48 -6.30 10.65 -1.17
CA VAL A 48 -5.93 11.39 -2.39
C VAL A 48 -4.46 11.78 -2.39
N ILE A 49 -3.95 12.33 -1.28
CA ILE A 49 -2.53 12.70 -1.17
C ILE A 49 -1.64 11.47 -1.33
N SER A 50 -1.99 10.36 -0.69
CA SER A 50 -1.26 9.10 -0.82
C SER A 50 -1.26 8.58 -2.26
N LEU A 51 -2.41 8.59 -2.94
CA LEU A 51 -2.53 8.15 -4.34
C LEU A 51 -1.75 9.04 -5.30
N VAL A 52 -1.70 10.36 -5.08
CA VAL A 52 -0.88 11.28 -5.87
C VAL A 52 0.60 10.97 -5.70
N ALA A 53 1.07 10.76 -4.47
CA ALA A 53 2.45 10.37 -4.21
C ALA A 53 2.79 9.02 -4.88
N TRP A 54 1.89 8.05 -4.79
CA TRP A 54 2.03 6.76 -5.46
C TRP A 54 2.12 6.89 -6.98
N ALA A 55 1.23 7.67 -7.60
CA ALA A 55 1.24 7.91 -9.04
C ALA A 55 2.54 8.56 -9.49
N GLN A 56 3.08 9.51 -8.71
CA GLN A 56 4.37 10.13 -8.99
C GLN A 56 5.54 9.14 -8.89
N ILE A 57 5.56 8.28 -7.86
CA ILE A 57 6.57 7.22 -7.73
C ILE A 57 6.58 6.33 -8.98
N ARG A 58 5.41 5.90 -9.44
CA ARG A 58 5.33 5.07 -10.66
C ARG A 58 5.78 5.81 -11.91
N ALA A 59 5.30 7.04 -12.10
CA ALA A 59 5.65 7.85 -13.26
C ALA A 59 7.16 8.12 -13.35
N GLU A 60 7.83 8.42 -12.22
CA GLU A 60 9.27 8.69 -12.18
C GLU A 60 10.15 7.48 -12.49
N ASN A 61 9.57 6.28 -12.38
CA ASN A 61 10.23 5.01 -12.59
C ASN A 61 9.61 4.24 -13.78
N GLY A 62 8.97 4.97 -14.71
CA GLY A 62 8.51 4.43 -15.99
C GLY A 62 7.36 3.41 -15.89
N ASN A 63 6.64 3.35 -14.77
CA ASN A 63 5.66 2.31 -14.47
C ASN A 63 6.23 0.89 -14.65
N ALA A 64 7.50 0.68 -14.26
CA ALA A 64 8.23 -0.57 -14.41
C ALA A 64 7.49 -1.80 -13.85
N ASP A 65 6.59 -1.61 -12.88
CA ASP A 65 5.74 -2.64 -12.31
C ASP A 65 4.68 -3.20 -13.28
N SER A 66 4.37 -2.48 -14.35
CA SER A 66 3.26 -2.76 -15.28
C SER A 66 3.66 -2.92 -16.75
N ILE A 67 4.91 -2.61 -17.10
CA ILE A 67 5.39 -2.78 -18.47
C ILE A 67 5.70 -4.26 -18.77
N PRO A 68 5.66 -4.67 -20.05
CA PRO A 68 6.08 -6.00 -20.49
C PRO A 68 7.51 -6.35 -20.05
N ASP A 69 7.72 -7.61 -19.65
CA ASP A 69 8.99 -8.12 -19.11
C ASP A 69 10.16 -8.05 -20.12
N ASP A 70 9.88 -8.01 -21.42
CA ASP A 70 10.87 -7.90 -22.50
C ASP A 70 11.44 -6.48 -22.65
N LEU A 71 10.79 -5.47 -22.08
CA LEU A 71 11.26 -4.09 -22.05
C LEU A 71 12.10 -3.77 -20.81
N LEU A 72 12.14 -4.68 -19.83
CA LEU A 72 12.94 -4.55 -18.62
C LEU A 72 14.31 -5.20 -18.81
N ASP A 73 15.33 -4.59 -18.21
CA ASP A 73 16.64 -5.23 -18.12
C ASP A 73 16.56 -6.50 -17.23
N GLU A 74 17.49 -7.44 -17.43
CA GLU A 74 17.53 -8.71 -16.68
C GLU A 74 17.60 -8.46 -15.16
N TYR A 75 18.38 -7.45 -14.75
CA TYR A 75 18.47 -7.07 -13.34
C TYR A 75 17.17 -6.43 -12.83
N GLU A 76 16.58 -5.49 -13.57
CA GLU A 76 15.30 -4.84 -13.23
C GLU A 76 14.18 -5.87 -13.03
N ARG A 77 14.08 -6.82 -13.96
CA ARG A 77 13.14 -7.94 -13.89
C ARG A 77 13.38 -8.81 -12.66
N SER A 78 14.63 -9.16 -12.36
CA SER A 78 14.96 -9.99 -11.20
C SER A 78 14.56 -9.33 -9.86
N VAL A 79 14.74 -8.00 -9.76
CA VAL A 79 14.35 -7.21 -8.59
C VAL A 79 12.83 -7.22 -8.44
N LEU A 80 12.09 -6.89 -9.52
CA LEU A 80 10.63 -6.88 -9.50
C LEU A 80 10.05 -8.24 -9.17
N ASP A 81 10.55 -9.33 -9.77
CA ASP A 81 10.06 -10.68 -9.50
C ASP A 81 10.30 -11.12 -8.05
N THR A 82 11.46 -10.77 -7.49
CA THR A 82 11.76 -11.04 -6.09
C THR A 82 10.75 -10.36 -5.17
N TRP A 83 10.45 -9.08 -5.42
CA TRP A 83 9.53 -8.33 -4.59
C TRP A 83 8.06 -8.66 -4.85
N ARG A 84 7.67 -9.00 -6.09
CA ARG A 84 6.34 -9.55 -6.40
C ARG A 84 6.09 -10.84 -5.62
N LYS A 85 7.04 -11.77 -5.59
CA LYS A 85 6.95 -13.01 -4.79
C LYS A 85 6.84 -12.72 -3.29
N ARG A 86 7.62 -11.78 -2.77
CA ARG A 86 7.54 -11.37 -1.35
C ARG A 86 6.20 -10.72 -1.02
N ALA A 87 5.74 -9.79 -1.85
CA ALA A 87 4.45 -9.12 -1.71
C ALA A 87 3.31 -10.14 -1.70
N MET A 88 3.29 -11.09 -2.65
CA MET A 88 2.27 -12.13 -2.68
C MET A 88 2.28 -13.01 -1.42
N LYS A 89 3.46 -13.38 -0.90
CA LYS A 89 3.55 -14.12 0.38
C LYS A 89 2.98 -13.33 1.54
N VAL A 90 3.31 -12.03 1.63
CA VAL A 90 2.78 -11.14 2.68
C VAL A 90 1.27 -10.98 2.53
N PHE A 91 0.77 -10.76 1.32
CA PHE A 91 -0.66 -10.64 1.03
C PHE A 91 -1.42 -11.91 1.43
N ALA A 92 -0.91 -13.08 1.03
CA ALA A 92 -1.52 -14.37 1.36
C ALA A 92 -1.51 -14.63 2.88
N LEU A 93 -0.41 -14.31 3.56
CA LEU A 93 -0.30 -14.48 5.01
C LEU A 93 -1.25 -13.54 5.77
N LEU A 94 -1.30 -12.26 5.40
CA LEU A 94 -2.19 -11.29 6.04
C LEU A 94 -3.66 -11.62 5.80
N ASN A 95 -4.05 -11.94 4.57
CA ASN A 95 -5.42 -12.35 4.28
C ASN A 95 -5.77 -13.72 4.89
N GLY A 96 -4.82 -14.65 4.97
CA GLY A 96 -5.05 -15.94 5.62
C GLY A 96 -5.32 -15.77 7.12
N ILE A 97 -4.44 -15.06 7.82
CA ILE A 97 -4.60 -14.80 9.26
C ILE A 97 -5.82 -13.93 9.53
N GLY A 98 -5.97 -12.82 8.81
CA GLY A 98 -7.07 -11.89 9.00
C GLY A 98 -8.41 -12.49 8.61
N GLY A 99 -8.49 -13.17 7.47
CA GLY A 99 -9.69 -13.88 7.03
C GLY A 99 -10.12 -14.95 8.02
N PHE A 100 -9.18 -15.73 8.55
CA PHE A 100 -9.48 -16.71 9.60
C PHE A 100 -9.98 -16.03 10.90
N ALA A 101 -9.36 -14.93 11.33
CA ALA A 101 -9.79 -14.19 12.50
C ALA A 101 -11.20 -13.59 12.34
N PHE A 102 -11.51 -13.01 11.17
CA PHE A 102 -12.84 -12.48 10.88
C PHE A 102 -13.89 -13.58 10.76
N MET A 103 -13.52 -14.75 10.20
CA MET A 103 -14.40 -15.93 10.16
C MET A 103 -14.75 -16.38 11.58
N LEU A 104 -13.77 -16.54 12.47
CA LEU A 104 -14.01 -16.88 13.88
C LEU A 104 -14.87 -15.84 14.59
N THR A 105 -14.61 -14.56 14.33
CA THR A 105 -15.41 -13.46 14.91
C THR A 105 -16.87 -13.54 14.44
N GLY A 106 -17.08 -13.79 13.14
CA GLY A 106 -18.40 -13.96 12.55
C GLY A 106 -19.17 -15.15 13.13
N GLU A 107 -18.51 -16.30 13.31
CA GLU A 107 -19.16 -17.51 13.87
C GLU A 107 -19.43 -17.40 15.38
N LEU A 108 -18.54 -16.78 16.14
CA LEU A 108 -18.59 -16.81 17.61
C LEU A 108 -19.33 -15.61 18.22
N ILE A 109 -19.38 -14.48 17.53
CA ILE A 109 -19.77 -13.19 18.13
C ILE A 109 -20.96 -12.56 17.40
N ASP A 110 -21.25 -12.91 16.14
CA ASP A 110 -21.97 -11.99 15.26
C ASP A 110 -23.35 -12.42 14.72
N HIS A 111 -24.21 -11.42 14.51
CA HIS A 111 -25.60 -11.53 14.04
C HIS A 111 -25.82 -10.79 12.69
N PRO A 112 -26.94 -11.02 11.97
CA PRO A 112 -27.15 -10.44 10.63
C PRO A 112 -27.19 -8.90 10.69
N GLY A 113 -26.16 -8.25 10.14
CA GLY A 113 -26.01 -6.78 10.13
C GLY A 113 -24.65 -6.25 10.58
N SER A 114 -23.62 -7.10 10.66
CA SER A 114 -22.51 -6.80 11.57
C SER A 114 -21.40 -5.90 11.06
N THR A 115 -20.87 -5.16 12.03
CA THR A 115 -19.62 -4.40 11.94
C THR A 115 -18.43 -5.26 11.53
N ALA A 116 -18.42 -6.58 11.81
CA ALA A 116 -17.32 -7.46 11.41
C ALA A 116 -17.21 -7.63 9.89
N LEU A 117 -18.33 -7.70 9.16
CA LEU A 117 -18.29 -7.80 7.69
C LEU A 117 -17.67 -6.52 7.07
N ILE A 118 -18.07 -5.36 7.58
CA ILE A 118 -17.54 -4.07 7.15
C ILE A 118 -16.04 -3.98 7.50
N ALA A 119 -15.66 -4.37 8.72
CA ALA A 119 -14.27 -4.40 9.16
C ALA A 119 -13.39 -5.37 8.34
N ALA A 120 -13.93 -6.54 7.97
CA ALA A 120 -13.25 -7.49 7.09
C ALA A 120 -13.01 -6.91 5.70
N GLY A 121 -13.99 -6.22 5.13
CA GLY A 121 -13.84 -5.50 3.86
C GLY A 121 -12.73 -4.44 3.91
N TYR A 122 -12.71 -3.61 4.95
CA TYR A 122 -11.63 -2.63 5.16
C TYR A 122 -10.27 -3.29 5.36
N PHE A 123 -10.20 -4.38 6.12
CA PHE A 123 -8.96 -5.12 6.32
C PHE A 123 -8.38 -5.64 5.00
N MET A 124 -9.21 -6.26 4.15
CA MET A 124 -8.78 -6.74 2.83
C MET A 124 -8.30 -5.59 1.95
N LEU A 125 -9.06 -4.48 1.92
CA LEU A 125 -8.71 -3.29 1.15
C LEU A 125 -7.38 -2.69 1.60
N PHE A 126 -7.17 -2.49 2.91
CA PHE A 126 -5.93 -1.92 3.44
C PHE A 126 -4.75 -2.86 3.24
N THR A 127 -4.95 -4.17 3.40
CA THR A 127 -3.94 -5.17 3.09
C THR A 127 -3.49 -5.06 1.63
N PHE A 128 -4.44 -4.94 0.70
CA PHE A 128 -4.13 -4.72 -0.71
C PHE A 128 -3.35 -3.41 -0.93
N LEU A 129 -3.84 -2.29 -0.39
CA LEU A 129 -3.22 -0.97 -0.58
C LEU A 129 -1.81 -0.87 0.00
N ILE A 130 -1.51 -1.60 1.08
CA ILE A 130 -0.17 -1.65 1.66
C ILE A 130 0.77 -2.54 0.83
N VAL A 131 0.27 -3.70 0.37
CA VAL A 131 1.12 -4.75 -0.21
C VAL A 131 1.34 -4.56 -1.71
N TYR A 132 0.33 -4.12 -2.45
CA TYR A 132 0.40 -3.93 -3.90
C TYR A 132 1.53 -2.99 -4.34
N PRO A 133 1.79 -1.85 -3.67
CA PRO A 133 2.86 -0.93 -4.06
C PRO A 133 4.28 -1.42 -3.76
N LEU A 134 4.45 -2.45 -2.91
CA LEU A 134 5.76 -2.88 -2.40
C LEU A 134 6.80 -3.19 -3.49
N PRO A 135 6.47 -3.92 -4.58
CA PRO A 135 7.45 -4.22 -5.62
C PRO A 135 8.02 -2.96 -6.27
N MET A 136 7.15 -1.98 -6.54
CA MET A 136 7.56 -0.74 -7.16
C MET A 136 8.32 0.17 -6.20
N ILE A 137 7.93 0.21 -4.93
CA ILE A 137 8.66 0.97 -3.90
C ILE A 137 10.06 0.39 -3.74
N ALA A 138 10.19 -0.93 -3.70
CA ALA A 138 11.48 -1.57 -3.61
C ALA A 138 12.34 -1.37 -4.86
N TYR A 139 11.72 -1.40 -6.04
CA TYR A 139 12.36 -1.00 -7.30
C TYR A 139 12.89 0.43 -7.21
N ALA A 140 12.04 1.39 -6.85
CA ALA A 140 12.40 2.80 -6.72
C ALA A 140 13.52 3.02 -5.70
N ILE A 141 13.52 2.29 -4.57
CA ILE A 141 14.61 2.32 -3.60
C ILE A 141 15.89 1.77 -4.22
N THR A 142 15.84 0.66 -4.94
CA THR A 142 17.02 -0.01 -5.51
C THR A 142 17.71 0.86 -6.56
N PHE A 143 16.94 1.41 -7.50
CA PHE A 143 17.48 2.12 -8.66
C PHE A 143 17.68 3.63 -8.45
N ASN A 144 17.07 4.21 -7.41
CA ASN A 144 17.32 5.62 -7.04
C ASN A 144 18.27 5.77 -5.83
N ARG A 145 18.83 4.68 -5.28
CA ARG A 145 19.84 4.74 -4.22
C ARG A 145 21.18 5.23 -4.76
N LYS A 146 21.91 6.01 -3.95
CA LYS A 146 23.32 6.30 -4.18
C LYS A 146 24.14 5.01 -4.00
N GLU A 147 24.81 4.56 -5.05
CA GLU A 147 25.96 3.67 -4.90
C GLU A 147 27.11 4.54 -4.38
N ASP A 148 27.70 4.13 -3.25
CA ASP A 148 28.92 4.74 -2.72
C ASP A 148 30.14 4.25 -3.51
#